data_AF-A0A143C1T5-F1
#
_entry.id   AF-A0A143C1T5-F1
#
_cell.length_a   1.000
_cell.length_b   1.000
_cell.length_c   1.000
_cell.angle_alpha   90.00
_cell.angle_beta   90.00
_cell.angle_gamma   90.00
#
_symmetry.space_group_name_H-M   'P 1'
#
loop_
_entity.id
_entity.type
_entity.pdbx_description
1 polymer ?
#
loop_
_entity_poly.entity_id
_entity_poly.type
_entity_poly.pdbx_seq_one_letter_code
_entity_poly.pdbx_strand_id
1 'polypeptide(L)'
;MDVWVKRYGRGVSEGHPGEAGGRSFERVAGELRERMASGRYPLNSLLPPQCEDLEAAKLVPSVEVRIRHTPLTPTFKLYVINGVEVLHGPYQVVERELALDSGEQVRALDVLGLGATLTHHVQDGDPDSAGSVFVSTMRNWYDSVWNMLSEAR
;
A
#
# COMPACT_ATOMS: atom_id res chain seq x y z
N MET A 1 0.74 6.55 27.22
CA MET A 1 -0.07 6.27 26.02
C MET A 1 0.69 5.25 25.21
N ASP A 2 0.27 4.00 25.36
CA ASP A 2 1.01 2.80 24.95
C ASP A 2 0.96 2.58 23.43
N VAL A 3 2.12 2.62 22.78
CA VAL A 3 2.27 2.24 21.39
C VAL A 3 2.53 0.74 21.32
N TRP A 4 1.55 0.03 20.77
CA TRP A 4 1.60 -1.39 20.48
C TRP A 4 2.70 -1.71 19.46
N VAL A 5 3.81 -2.27 19.91
CA VAL A 5 4.78 -2.98 19.07
C VAL A 5 4.84 -4.43 19.54
N LYS A 6 3.99 -5.29 18.97
CA LYS A 6 4.21 -6.75 19.01
C LYS A 6 3.33 -7.49 18.01
N ARG A 7 4.00 -8.41 17.29
CA ARG A 7 3.51 -9.47 16.40
C ARG A 7 3.14 -9.10 14.97
N TYR A 8 4.13 -9.24 14.08
CA TYR A 8 4.10 -10.28 13.06
C TYR A 8 5.48 -10.98 13.03
N GLY A 9 5.49 -12.31 13.03
CA GLY A 9 6.71 -13.13 13.10
C GLY A 9 6.50 -14.35 13.99
N ARG A 10 5.75 -15.34 13.50
CA ARG A 10 5.63 -16.64 14.17
C ARG A 10 6.89 -17.45 13.84
N GLY A 11 7.57 -17.92 14.89
CA GLY A 11 8.76 -18.75 14.79
C GLY A 11 8.52 -20.09 14.12
N VAL A 12 9.56 -20.56 13.44
CA VAL A 12 9.83 -21.97 13.18
C VAL A 12 11.28 -22.19 13.62
N SER A 13 11.46 -22.81 14.78
CA SER A 13 12.68 -23.58 15.11
C SER A 13 12.66 -24.85 14.25
N GLU A 14 13.75 -25.38 13.71
CA GLU A 14 15.12 -25.48 14.22
C GLU A 14 16.15 -25.23 13.10
N GLY A 15 17.22 -24.48 13.41
CA GLY A 15 18.38 -24.29 12.53
C GLY A 15 18.90 -22.85 12.49
N HIS A 16 19.77 -22.51 13.46
CA HIS A 16 20.58 -21.26 13.59
C HIS A 16 19.81 -19.92 13.65
N PRO A 17 20.04 -19.09 14.69
CA PRO A 17 19.29 -17.84 14.88
C PRO A 17 19.75 -16.79 13.87
N GLY A 18 18.91 -16.52 12.86
CA GLY A 18 19.02 -15.37 11.98
C GLY A 18 18.74 -14.06 12.71
N GLU A 19 19.65 -13.66 13.60
CA GLU A 19 19.67 -12.38 14.32
C GLU A 19 19.69 -11.16 13.36
N ALA A 20 20.03 -11.38 12.10
CA ALA A 20 20.14 -10.36 11.06
C ALA A 20 18.78 -9.79 10.63
N GLY A 21 17.69 -10.57 10.63
CA GLY A 21 16.41 -10.14 10.07
C GLY A 21 15.61 -9.18 10.96
N GLY A 22 15.64 -9.39 12.28
CA GLY A 22 14.88 -8.56 13.23
C GLY A 22 15.48 -7.17 13.41
N ARG A 23 16.80 -7.10 13.62
CA ARG A 23 17.50 -5.81 13.83
C ARG A 23 17.56 -4.95 12.56
N SER A 24 17.73 -5.58 11.39
CA SER A 24 17.69 -4.84 10.12
C SER A 24 16.29 -4.29 9.83
N PHE A 25 15.24 -5.08 10.09
CA PHE A 25 13.86 -4.62 9.96
C PHE A 25 13.56 -3.43 10.87
N GLU A 26 13.90 -3.50 12.16
CA GLU A 26 13.65 -2.41 13.11
C GLU A 26 14.38 -1.13 12.71
N ARG A 27 15.62 -1.26 12.21
CA ARG A 27 16.44 -0.13 11.77
C ARG A 27 15.88 0.51 10.50
N VAL A 28 15.54 -0.29 9.49
CA VAL A 28 14.91 0.18 8.25
C VAL A 28 13.54 0.82 8.55
N ALA A 29 12.73 0.21 9.42
CA ALA A 29 11.44 0.76 9.81
C ALA A 29 11.56 2.07 10.60
N GLY A 30 12.59 2.21 11.43
CA GLY A 30 12.91 3.47 12.12
C GLY A 30 13.20 4.60 11.13
N GLU A 31 14.15 4.36 10.22
CA GLU A 31 14.54 5.31 9.17
C GLU A 31 13.34 5.71 8.29
N LEU A 32 12.55 4.73 7.83
CA LEU A 32 11.38 5.01 6.99
C LEU A 32 10.33 5.84 7.73
N ARG A 33 10.13 5.61 9.03
CA ARG A 33 9.25 6.45 9.86
C ARG A 33 9.79 7.87 10.00
N GLU A 34 11.09 8.02 10.22
CA GLU A 34 11.73 9.34 10.25
C GLU A 34 11.59 10.06 8.91
N ARG A 35 11.73 9.37 7.77
CA ARG A 35 11.49 9.95 6.44
C ARG A 35 10.05 10.40 6.23
N MET A 36 9.08 9.63 6.72
CA MET A 36 7.65 9.99 6.69
C MET A 36 7.34 11.17 7.62
N ALA A 37 8.01 11.26 8.77
CA ALA A 37 7.81 12.35 9.74
C ALA A 37 8.53 13.64 9.36
N SER A 38 9.69 13.53 8.70
CA SER A 38 10.54 14.66 8.28
C SER A 38 10.16 15.25 6.93
N GLY A 39 9.17 14.67 6.23
CA GLY A 39 8.73 15.13 4.92
C GLY A 39 9.70 14.82 3.77
N ARG A 40 10.69 13.94 3.97
CA ARG A 40 11.58 13.42 2.90
C ARG A 40 10.88 12.38 2.02
N TYR A 41 9.91 11.66 2.59
CA TYR A 41 8.73 11.24 1.85
C TYR A 41 7.63 12.19 2.26
N PRO A 42 7.44 13.33 1.57
CA PRO A 42 6.29 14.17 1.84
C PRO A 42 5.07 13.28 1.88
N LEU A 43 4.27 13.40 2.93
CA LEU A 43 2.88 13.00 2.78
C LEU A 43 2.37 13.74 1.53
N ASN A 44 1.94 13.01 0.50
CA ASN A 44 1.62 13.47 -0.86
C ASN A 44 2.72 13.36 -1.94
N SER A 45 3.91 12.81 -1.65
CA SER A 45 4.88 12.55 -2.72
C SER A 45 4.52 11.28 -3.50
N LEU A 46 4.14 11.50 -4.76
CA LEU A 46 3.59 10.56 -5.73
C LEU A 46 2.12 10.19 -5.50
N LEU A 47 1.27 11.20 -5.37
CA LEU A 47 -0.05 11.15 -5.99
C LEU A 47 0.05 11.70 -7.41
N PRO A 48 -0.77 11.23 -8.36
CA PRO A 48 -0.38 11.23 -9.75
C PRO A 48 -0.36 12.68 -10.27
N PRO A 49 0.81 13.26 -10.64
CA PRO A 49 0.81 14.43 -11.53
C PRO A 49 -0.05 14.15 -12.78
N GLN A 50 -0.18 12.88 -13.16
CA GLN A 50 -1.03 12.41 -14.24
C GLN A 50 -2.51 12.78 -14.08
N CYS A 51 -3.05 12.93 -12.87
CA CYS A 51 -4.44 13.33 -12.68
C CYS A 51 -4.61 14.83 -12.98
N GLU A 52 -3.74 15.67 -12.44
CA GLU A 52 -3.72 17.12 -12.73
C GLU A 52 -3.42 17.39 -14.22
N ASP A 53 -2.59 16.54 -14.84
CA ASP A 53 -2.31 16.58 -16.27
C ASP A 53 -3.58 16.39 -17.13
N LEU A 54 -4.60 15.65 -16.65
CA LEU A 54 -5.85 15.47 -17.39
C LEU A 54 -6.64 16.77 -17.52
N GLU A 55 -6.66 17.58 -16.46
CA GLU A 55 -7.31 18.89 -16.48
C GLU A 55 -6.48 19.89 -17.29
N ALA A 56 -5.16 19.90 -17.12
CA ALA A 56 -4.24 20.74 -17.91
C ALA A 56 -4.33 20.44 -19.42
N ALA A 57 -4.46 19.15 -19.78
CA ALA A 57 -4.68 18.70 -21.15
C ALA A 57 -6.12 18.89 -21.64
N LYS A 58 -7.03 19.41 -20.80
CA LYS A 58 -8.46 19.62 -21.09
C LYS A 58 -9.21 18.34 -21.48
N LEU A 59 -8.77 17.20 -20.99
CA LEU A 59 -9.43 15.91 -21.19
C LEU A 59 -10.60 15.71 -20.23
N VAL A 60 -10.58 16.40 -19.09
CA VAL A 60 -11.66 16.44 -18.09
C VAL A 60 -11.88 17.88 -17.61
N PRO A 61 -13.10 18.24 -17.16
CA PRO A 61 -13.40 19.60 -16.72
C PRO A 61 -12.81 19.94 -15.34
N SER A 62 -12.57 18.94 -14.49
CA SER A 62 -12.02 19.13 -13.15
C SER A 62 -11.50 17.80 -12.58
N VAL A 63 -10.50 17.87 -11.71
CA VAL A 63 -10.01 16.72 -10.93
C VAL A 63 -10.08 16.99 -9.43
N GLU A 64 -10.55 15.99 -8.68
CA GLU A 64 -10.50 15.98 -7.21
C GLU A 64 -9.74 14.76 -6.73
N VAL A 65 -8.71 14.98 -5.90
CA VAL A 65 -7.95 13.91 -5.25
C VAL A 65 -8.15 14.03 -3.74
N ARG A 66 -8.65 12.95 -3.12
CA ARG A 66 -8.78 12.83 -1.67
C ARG A 66 -7.83 11.76 -1.15
N ILE A 67 -7.14 12.08 -0.07
CA ILE A 67 -6.15 11.21 0.54
C ILE A 67 -6.55 11.05 1.99
N ARG A 68 -6.63 9.80 2.44
CA ARG A 68 -6.90 9.49 3.84
C ARG A 68 -5.88 8.49 4.34
N HIS A 69 -5.52 8.63 5.60
CA HIS A 69 -4.61 7.73 6.27
C HIS A 69 -5.40 6.68 7.02
N THR A 70 -5.01 5.41 6.90
CA THR A 70 -5.61 4.31 7.65
C THR A 70 -4.53 3.53 8.41
N PRO A 71 -4.73 3.22 9.71
CA PRO A 71 -3.77 2.45 10.51
C PRO A 71 -3.83 0.95 10.21
N LEU A 72 -3.63 0.57 8.95
CA LEU A 72 -3.62 -0.83 8.50
C LEU A 72 -2.28 -1.14 7.82
N THR A 73 -1.70 -2.31 8.08
CA THR A 73 -0.57 -2.82 7.29
C THR A 73 -1.12 -3.40 6.00
N PRO A 74 -0.93 -2.76 4.84
CA PRO A 74 -1.60 -3.19 3.64
C PRO A 74 -0.94 -4.45 3.08
N THR A 75 -1.74 -5.44 2.72
CA THR A 75 -1.28 -6.74 2.17
C THR A 75 -1.52 -6.85 0.66
N PHE A 76 -2.22 -5.88 0.08
CA PHE A 76 -2.51 -5.81 -1.35
C PHE A 76 -2.67 -4.36 -1.81
N LYS A 77 -2.60 -4.19 -3.13
CA LYS A 77 -2.93 -2.98 -3.87
C LYS A 77 -4.34 -3.12 -4.44
N LEU A 78 -5.13 -2.08 -4.29
CA LEU A 78 -6.52 -2.04 -4.77
C LEU A 78 -6.78 -0.72 -5.49
N TYR A 79 -7.32 -0.80 -6.69
CA TYR A 79 -7.95 0.32 -7.39
C TYR A 79 -9.39 -0.03 -7.71
N VAL A 80 -10.32 0.83 -7.31
CA VAL A 80 -11.72 0.76 -7.72
C VAL A 80 -11.95 1.83 -8.78
N ILE A 81 -12.37 1.43 -9.98
CA ILE A 81 -12.49 2.30 -11.14
C ILE A 81 -13.97 2.34 -11.56
N ASN A 82 -14.53 3.54 -11.66
CA ASN A 82 -15.93 3.80 -12.03
C ASN A 82 -16.98 3.02 -11.21
N GLY A 83 -16.61 2.47 -10.05
CA GLY A 83 -17.48 1.68 -9.20
C GLY A 83 -17.86 0.29 -9.73
N VAL A 84 -17.36 -0.11 -10.91
CA VAL A 84 -17.70 -1.35 -11.62
C VAL A 84 -16.48 -2.20 -12.02
N GLU A 85 -15.27 -1.66 -11.85
CA GLU A 85 -14.02 -2.36 -12.14
C GLU A 85 -13.09 -2.32 -10.93
N VAL A 86 -12.30 -3.39 -10.78
CA VAL A 86 -11.29 -3.51 -9.73
C VAL A 86 -9.98 -4.00 -10.33
N LEU A 87 -8.88 -3.31 -10.01
CA LEU A 87 -7.53 -3.85 -10.15
C LEU A 87 -7.04 -4.25 -8.76
N HIS A 88 -6.69 -5.53 -8.59
CA HIS A 88 -6.24 -6.07 -7.31
C HIS A 88 -4.96 -6.87 -7.47
N GLY A 89 -4.01 -6.68 -6.55
CA GLY A 89 -2.80 -7.50 -6.53
C GLY A 89 -2.18 -7.57 -5.13
N PRO A 90 -1.84 -8.76 -4.62
CA PRO A 90 -1.15 -8.88 -3.35
C PRO A 90 0.25 -8.26 -3.43
N TYR A 91 0.70 -7.67 -2.33
CA TYR A 91 2.10 -7.25 -2.22
C TYR A 91 2.98 -8.50 -2.12
N GLN A 92 3.90 -8.65 -3.09
CA GLN A 92 4.89 -9.72 -3.06
C GLN A 92 6.06 -9.30 -2.18
N VAL A 93 6.41 -10.19 -1.24
CA VAL A 93 7.59 -10.02 -0.39
C VAL A 93 8.83 -10.44 -1.18
N VAL A 94 9.82 -9.56 -1.24
CA VAL A 94 11.09 -9.78 -1.91
C VAL A 94 12.24 -9.34 -1.02
N GLU A 95 13.42 -9.89 -1.25
CA GLU A 95 14.66 -9.33 -0.70
C GLU A 95 15.25 -8.31 -1.66
N ARG A 96 15.60 -7.12 -1.17
CA ARG A 96 16.34 -6.11 -1.95
C ARG A 96 17.27 -5.28 -1.08
N GLU A 97 18.22 -4.63 -1.74
CA GLU A 97 19.10 -3.63 -1.13
C GLU A 97 18.37 -2.28 -1.04
N LEU A 98 18.37 -1.68 0.15
CA LEU A 98 17.76 -0.40 0.44
C LEU A 98 18.85 0.62 0.81
N ALA A 99 18.84 1.78 0.15
CA ALA A 99 19.69 2.90 0.53
C ALA A 99 19.06 3.67 1.69
N LEU A 100 19.79 3.77 2.80
CA LEU A 100 19.48 4.63 3.93
C LEU A 100 19.96 6.06 3.68
N ASP A 101 19.48 7.06 4.43
CA ASP A 101 19.89 8.45 4.19
C ASP A 101 21.36 8.72 4.54
N SER A 102 21.94 7.85 5.37
CA SER A 102 23.38 7.80 5.64
C SER A 102 24.22 7.40 4.43
N GLY A 103 23.60 6.92 3.35
CA GLY A 103 24.27 6.30 2.20
C GLY A 103 24.62 4.82 2.41
N GLU A 104 24.30 4.24 3.57
CA GLU A 104 24.44 2.80 3.83
C GLU A 104 23.44 2.01 2.96
N GLN A 105 23.89 0.86 2.43
CA GLN A 105 23.03 -0.11 1.76
C GLN A 105 22.69 -1.25 2.71
N VAL A 106 21.41 -1.56 2.85
CA VAL A 106 20.91 -2.62 3.74
C VAL A 106 20.06 -3.62 2.98
N ARG A 107 20.43 -4.90 3.05
CA ARG A 107 19.59 -5.99 2.57
C ARG A 107 18.41 -6.22 3.51
N ALA A 108 17.20 -6.09 3.00
CA ALA A 108 15.97 -6.23 3.77
C ALA A 108 14.86 -6.94 2.99
N LEU A 109 13.90 -7.50 3.72
CA LEU A 109 12.62 -7.90 3.18
C LEU A 109 11.75 -6.66 2.94
N ASP A 110 11.25 -6.52 1.72
CA ASP A 110 10.41 -5.41 1.28
C ASP A 110 9.21 -5.92 0.48
N VAL A 111 8.22 -5.06 0.27
CA VAL A 111 7.05 -5.32 -0.56
C VAL A 111 7.07 -4.48 -1.83
N LEU A 112 6.96 -5.13 -2.99
CA LEU A 112 6.94 -4.43 -4.27
C LEU A 112 5.58 -3.78 -4.53
N GLY A 113 5.52 -2.44 -4.47
CA GLY A 113 4.33 -1.68 -4.86
C GLY A 113 4.34 -1.15 -6.30
N LEU A 114 5.51 -0.76 -6.81
CA LEU A 114 5.69 -0.32 -8.18
C LEU A 114 6.00 -1.54 -9.06
N GLY A 115 5.30 -1.68 -10.19
CA GLY A 115 5.46 -2.83 -11.08
C GLY A 115 4.75 -4.11 -10.61
N ALA A 116 3.97 -4.04 -9.52
CA ALA A 116 3.14 -5.16 -9.08
C ALA A 116 2.15 -5.57 -10.17
N THR A 117 2.07 -6.87 -10.45
CA THR A 117 1.03 -7.43 -11.32
C THR A 117 -0.33 -7.27 -10.67
N LEU A 118 -1.27 -6.68 -11.40
CA LEU A 118 -2.65 -6.50 -10.96
C LEU A 118 -3.57 -7.38 -11.80
N THR A 119 -4.46 -8.10 -11.12
CA THR A 119 -5.56 -8.82 -11.77
C THR A 119 -6.71 -7.85 -11.97
N HIS A 120 -7.24 -7.82 -13.19
CA HIS A 120 -8.39 -7.01 -13.55
C HIS A 120 -9.67 -7.82 -13.37
N HIS A 121 -10.62 -7.23 -12.64
CA HIS A 121 -11.95 -7.77 -12.39
C HIS A 121 -12.98 -6.73 -12.83
N VAL A 122 -14.03 -7.20 -13.49
CA VAL A 122 -15.09 -6.35 -14.04
C VAL A 122 -16.43 -6.91 -13.60
N GLN A 123 -17.32 -6.02 -13.16
CA GLN A 123 -18.73 -6.37 -12.95
C GLN A 123 -19.43 -6.45 -14.29
N ASP A 124 -20.12 -7.55 -14.55
CA ASP A 124 -20.91 -7.78 -15.75
C ASP A 124 -22.41 -7.72 -15.44
N GLY A 125 -23.24 -8.13 -16.41
CA GLY A 125 -24.69 -8.15 -16.26
C GLY A 125 -25.20 -9.23 -15.30
N ASP A 126 -24.35 -10.17 -14.90
CA ASP A 126 -24.69 -11.22 -13.95
C ASP A 126 -24.15 -10.84 -12.55
N PRO A 127 -25.02 -10.50 -11.58
CA PRO A 127 -24.57 -10.10 -10.25
C PRO A 127 -23.83 -11.22 -9.50
N ASP A 128 -24.05 -12.49 -9.88
CA ASP A 128 -23.47 -13.66 -9.23
C ASP A 128 -22.20 -14.16 -9.93
N SER A 129 -21.78 -13.52 -11.02
CA SER A 129 -20.53 -13.86 -11.69
C SER A 129 -19.34 -13.61 -10.77
N ALA A 130 -18.26 -14.37 -10.96
CA ALA A 130 -17.05 -14.23 -10.13
C ALA A 130 -16.47 -12.80 -10.19
N GLY A 131 -16.57 -12.13 -11.34
CA GLY A 131 -16.15 -10.74 -11.51
C GLY A 131 -17.02 -9.78 -10.70
N SER A 132 -18.34 -9.88 -10.85
CA SER A 132 -19.33 -9.06 -10.13
C SER A 132 -19.25 -9.23 -8.61
N VAL A 133 -19.13 -10.48 -8.13
CA VAL A 133 -18.97 -10.78 -6.70
C VAL A 133 -17.65 -10.23 -6.17
N PHE A 134 -16.55 -10.35 -6.92
CA PHE A 134 -15.25 -9.83 -6.50
C PHE A 134 -15.24 -8.30 -6.43
N VAL A 135 -15.76 -7.62 -7.46
CA VAL A 135 -15.85 -6.16 -7.52
C VAL A 135 -16.71 -5.63 -6.37
N SER A 136 -17.91 -6.18 -6.16
CA SER A 136 -18.79 -5.76 -5.08
C SER A 136 -18.17 -5.99 -3.70
N THR A 137 -17.52 -7.14 -3.49
CA THR A 137 -16.82 -7.46 -2.22
C THR A 137 -15.69 -6.47 -1.94
N MET A 138 -14.82 -6.22 -2.92
CA MET A 138 -13.67 -5.32 -2.72
C MET A 138 -14.08 -3.86 -2.60
N ARG A 139 -15.17 -3.44 -3.28
CA ARG A 139 -15.74 -2.10 -3.09
C ARG A 139 -16.29 -1.93 -1.68
N ASN A 140 -17.06 -2.90 -1.19
CA ASN A 140 -17.58 -2.88 0.18
C ASN A 140 -16.46 -2.84 1.22
N TRP A 141 -15.38 -3.61 1.00
CA TRP A 141 -14.19 -3.54 1.83
C TRP A 141 -13.57 -2.13 1.81
N TYR A 142 -13.34 -1.56 0.62
CA TYR A 142 -12.80 -0.21 0.46
C TYR A 142 -13.66 0.83 1.19
N ASP A 143 -14.97 0.81 0.96
CA ASP A 143 -15.91 1.75 1.58
C ASP A 143 -15.91 1.61 3.10
N SER A 144 -15.84 0.39 3.64
CA SER A 144 -15.74 0.17 5.09
C SER A 144 -14.47 0.78 5.67
N VAL A 145 -13.32 0.56 5.02
CA VAL A 145 -12.02 1.08 5.45
C VAL A 145 -12.01 2.61 5.36
N TRP A 146 -12.44 3.14 4.22
CA TRP A 146 -12.49 4.57 3.96
C TRP A 146 -13.38 5.27 4.99
N ASN A 147 -14.61 4.81 5.18
CA ASN A 147 -15.57 5.52 6.02
C ASN A 147 -15.34 5.33 7.52
N MET A 148 -14.83 4.17 7.94
CA MET A 148 -14.78 3.81 9.38
C MET A 148 -13.38 3.90 9.98
N LEU A 149 -12.32 3.67 9.20
CA LEU A 149 -10.96 3.55 9.74
C LEU A 149 -10.01 4.65 9.25
N SER A 150 -10.34 5.32 8.15
CA SER A 150 -9.45 6.31 7.56
C SER A 150 -9.74 7.71 8.09
N GLU A 151 -8.73 8.56 8.20
CA GLU A 151 -8.87 9.95 8.63
C GLU A 151 -8.31 10.87 7.53
N ALA A 152 -9.01 11.99 7.28
CA ALA A 152 -8.44 13.06 6.48
C ALA A 152 -7.22 13.61 7.23
N ARG A 153 -6.12 13.80 6.52
CA ARG A 153 -4.95 14.50 7.05
C ARG A 153 -4.90 15.91 6.50
#